data_AF-A0A9X1Q5U5-F1
#
_entry.id   AF-A0A9X1Q5U5-F1
#
_cell.length_a   1.000
_cell.length_b   1.000
_cell.length_c   1.000
_cell.angle_alpha   90.00
_cell.angle_beta   90.00
_cell.angle_gamma   90.00
#
_symmetry.space_group_name_H-M   'P 1'
#
loop_
_entity.id
_entity.type
_entity.pdbx_description
1 polymer ?
#
loop_
_entity_poly.entity_id
_entity_poly.type
_entity_poly.pdbx_seq_one_letter_code
_entity_poly.pdbx_strand_id
1 'polypeptide(L)' 'PTLQVRPPNPDAFGQDADGAPVLVQANVTSLLCVPVLVGGAVQGVLTLFRCGARLAFSMAEAKALDTMSRHISLAVSATS' A
#
# COMPACT_ATOMS: atom_id res chain seq x y z
N PRO A 1 -15.11 16.88 -6.29
CA PRO A 1 -14.59 15.48 -6.20
C PRO A 1 -15.72 14.47 -5.97
N THR A 2 -15.95 13.56 -6.92
CA THR A 2 -16.89 12.44 -6.77
C THR A 2 -16.17 11.27 -6.10
N LEU A 3 -16.78 10.68 -5.07
CA LEU A 3 -16.25 9.47 -4.44
C LEU A 3 -16.35 8.31 -5.43
N GLN A 4 -15.21 7.75 -5.84
CA GLN A 4 -15.18 6.54 -6.65
C GLN A 4 -15.09 5.33 -5.74
N VAL A 5 -16.08 4.44 -5.81
CA VAL A 5 -16.07 3.16 -5.11
C VAL A 5 -15.74 2.09 -6.14
N ARG A 6 -14.61 1.39 -5.94
CA ARG A 6 -14.27 0.19 -6.71
C ARG A 6 -14.61 -1.03 -5.85
N PRO A 7 -15.24 -2.08 -6.42
CA PRO A 7 -15.44 -3.33 -5.69
C PRO A 7 -14.09 -3.91 -5.22
N PRO A 8 -14.06 -4.60 -4.06
CA PRO A 8 -12.85 -5.29 -3.61
C PRO A 8 -12.34 -6.23 -4.70
N ASN A 9 -11.04 -6.14 -5.01
CA ASN A 9 -10.37 -7.07 -5.92
C ASN A 9 -9.35 -7.88 -5.12
N PRO A 10 -9.59 -9.17 -4.83
CA PRO A 10 -8.68 -10.00 -4.05
C PRO A 10 -7.32 -10.20 -4.74
N ASP A 11 -7.29 -10.19 -6.07
CA ASP A 11 -6.07 -10.34 -6.88
C ASP A 11 -5.31 -9.03 -7.09
N ALA A 12 -5.67 -7.94 -6.39
CA ALA A 12 -5.04 -6.62 -6.57
C ALA A 12 -3.53 -6.61 -6.30
N PHE A 13 -3.03 -7.57 -5.52
CA PHE A 13 -1.61 -7.75 -5.22
C PHE A 13 -1.05 -9.07 -5.80
N GLY A 14 -1.75 -9.65 -6.77
CA GLY A 14 -1.39 -10.90 -7.41
C GLY A 14 -1.76 -12.13 -6.59
N GLN A 15 -1.22 -13.26 -7.04
CA GLN A 15 -1.41 -14.59 -6.47
C GLN A 15 -0.08 -15.13 -5.96
N ASP A 16 -0.14 -16.00 -4.97
CA ASP A 16 1.02 -16.77 -4.51
C ASP A 16 1.36 -17.92 -5.49
N ALA A 17 2.31 -18.76 -5.10
CA ALA A 17 2.77 -19.88 -5.93
C ALA A 17 1.70 -20.95 -6.18
N ASP A 18 0.70 -21.04 -5.31
CA ASP A 18 -0.41 -21.99 -5.40
C ASP A 18 -1.62 -21.40 -6.14
N GLY A 19 -1.50 -20.15 -6.61
CA GLY A 19 -2.57 -19.42 -7.31
C GLY A 19 -3.60 -18.78 -6.39
N ALA A 20 -3.37 -18.77 -5.07
CA ALA A 20 -4.28 -18.11 -4.13
C ALA A 20 -3.98 -16.60 -4.08
N PRO A 21 -5.00 -15.72 -4.00
CA PRO A 21 -4.76 -14.29 -3.92
C PRO A 21 -3.95 -13.94 -2.66
N VAL A 22 -2.88 -13.16 -2.82
CA VAL A 22 -1.94 -12.83 -1.72
C VAL A 22 -2.67 -12.22 -0.52
N LEU A 23 -3.67 -11.37 -0.76
CA LEU A 23 -4.45 -10.75 0.32
C LEU A 23 -5.25 -11.76 1.15
N VAL A 24 -5.75 -12.82 0.51
CA VAL A 24 -6.54 -13.86 1.17
C VAL A 24 -5.60 -14.79 1.95
N GLN A 25 -4.53 -15.26 1.32
CA GLN A 25 -3.57 -16.16 1.96
C GLN A 25 -2.92 -15.52 3.19
N ALA A 26 -2.53 -14.25 3.08
CA ALA A 26 -1.92 -13.53 4.19
C ALA A 26 -2.92 -13.09 5.27
N ASN A 27 -4.22 -13.42 5.12
CA ASN A 27 -5.30 -13.02 6.02
C ASN A 27 -5.28 -11.52 6.31
N VAL A 28 -5.24 -10.71 5.25
CA VAL A 28 -5.16 -9.26 5.35
C VAL A 28 -6.52 -8.69 5.80
N THR A 29 -6.51 -7.99 6.92
CA THR A 29 -7.71 -7.37 7.51
C THR A 29 -7.74 -5.85 7.33
N SER A 30 -6.59 -5.24 7.01
CA SER A 30 -6.48 -3.82 6.73
C SER A 30 -5.38 -3.50 5.74
N LEU A 31 -5.58 -2.44 4.96
CA LEU A 31 -4.61 -1.89 4.03
C LEU A 31 -4.38 -0.41 4.32
N LEU A 32 -3.12 0.02 4.23
CA LEU A 32 -2.75 1.43 4.18
C LEU A 32 -1.86 1.66 2.96
N CYS A 33 -2.28 2.58 2.09
CA CYS A 33 -1.60 2.90 0.84
C CYS A 33 -1.18 4.38 0.85
N VAL A 34 0.09 4.65 0.59
CA VAL A 34 0.61 6.01 0.39
C VAL A 34 1.34 6.11 -0.95
N PRO A 35 1.15 7.20 -1.72
CA PRO A 35 1.83 7.37 -2.99
C PRO A 35 3.32 7.67 -2.77
N VAL A 36 4.17 7.14 -3.66
CA VAL A 36 5.59 7.52 -3.81
C VAL A 36 5.66 8.54 -4.94
N LEU A 37 6.14 9.75 -4.67
CA LEU A 37 6.07 10.90 -5.57
C LEU A 37 7.47 11.36 -5.99
N VAL A 38 7.76 11.34 -7.30
CA VAL A 38 9.01 11.90 -7.86
C VAL A 38 8.65 13.02 -8.82
N GLY A 39 9.19 14.22 -8.61
CA GLY A 39 8.90 15.39 -9.46
C GLY A 39 7.41 15.78 -9.50
N GLY A 40 6.63 15.46 -8.47
CA GLY A 40 5.18 15.70 -8.42
C GLY A 40 4.32 14.62 -9.11
N ALA A 41 4.94 13.61 -9.73
CA ALA A 41 4.24 12.48 -10.34
C ALA A 41 4.28 11.24 -9.45
N VAL A 42 3.18 10.48 -9.41
CA VAL A 42 3.10 9.18 -8.72
C VAL A 42 3.90 8.15 -9.51
N GLN A 43 5.00 7.66 -8.94
CA GLN A 43 5.81 6.59 -9.53
C GLN A 43 5.41 5.20 -9.02
N GLY A 44 4.71 5.16 -7.88
CA GLY A 44 4.26 3.92 -7.28
C GLY A 44 3.45 4.16 -6.02
N VAL A 45 3.07 3.07 -5.36
CA VAL A 45 2.33 3.10 -4.10
C VAL A 45 3.02 2.18 -3.11
N LEU A 46 3.35 2.73 -1.94
CA LEU A 46 3.78 1.92 -0.81
C LEU A 46 2.54 1.44 -0.07
N THR A 47 2.32 0.13 -0.08
CA THR A 47 1.20 -0.49 0.62
C THR A 47 1.68 -1.33 1.79
N LEU A 48 1.05 -1.14 2.95
CA LEU A 48 1.27 -1.96 4.13
C LEU A 48 0.04 -2.83 4.41
N PHE A 49 0.29 -4.12 4.64
CA PHE A 49 -0.74 -5.09 5.00
C PHE A 49 -0.75 -5.29 6.50
N ARG A 50 -1.96 -5.35 7.07
CA ARG A 50 -2.15 -5.84 8.42
C ARG A 50 -2.80 -7.20 8.36
N CYS A 51 -2.10 -8.20 8.89
CA CYS A 51 -2.54 -9.59 8.92
C CYS A 51 -3.09 -9.94 10.30
N GLY A 52 -4.16 -10.74 10.36
CA GLY A 52 -4.73 -11.23 11.62
C GLY A 52 -5.64 -10.24 12.35
N ALA A 53 -5.79 -10.40 13.67
CA ALA A 53 -6.92 -9.88 14.45
C ALA A 53 -6.99 -8.34 14.64
N ARG A 54 -5.98 -7.57 14.19
CA ARG A 54 -5.97 -6.11 14.36
C ARG A 54 -6.52 -5.42 13.12
N LEU A 55 -7.63 -4.69 13.27
CA LEU A 55 -8.45 -4.27 12.11
C LEU A 55 -8.04 -2.95 11.44
N ALA A 56 -7.48 -1.98 12.18
CA ALA A 56 -7.22 -0.65 11.64
C ALA A 56 -5.81 -0.15 11.95
N PHE A 57 -5.26 0.66 11.04
CA PHE A 57 -4.04 1.42 11.25
C PHE A 57 -4.31 2.67 12.10
N SER A 58 -3.38 3.00 13.00
CA SER A 58 -3.42 4.25 13.73
C SER A 58 -2.91 5.41 12.87
N MET A 59 -3.23 6.64 13.26
CA MET A 59 -2.67 7.83 12.60
C MET A 59 -1.14 7.92 12.75
N ALA A 60 -0.58 7.40 13.84
CA ALA A 60 0.87 7.33 14.03
C ALA A 60 1.52 6.36 13.02
N GLU A 61 0.91 5.20 12.80
CA GLU A 61 1.34 4.24 11.77
C GLU A 61 1.22 4.85 10.37
N ALA A 62 0.14 5.59 10.10
CA ALA A 62 -0.03 6.30 8.84
C ALA A 62 1.05 7.37 8.60
N LYS A 63 1.36 8.17 9.62
CA LYS A 63 2.41 9.19 9.54
C LYS A 63 3.79 8.59 9.33
N ALA A 64 4.09 7.47 9.97
CA ALA A 64 5.35 6.75 9.75
C ALA A 64 5.47 6.30 8.30
N LEU A 65 4.40 5.72 7.72
CA LEU A 65 4.41 5.27 6.33
C LEU A 65 4.54 6.43 5.32
N ASP A 66 3.86 7.57 5.55
CA ASP A 66 4.04 8.79 4.74
C ASP A 66 5.50 9.27 4.76
N THR A 67 6.11 9.28 5.94
CA THR A 67 7.53 9.67 6.11
C THR A 67 8.45 8.75 5.33
N MET A 68 8.24 7.43 5.41
CA MET A 68 9.01 6.44 4.64
C MET A 68 8.82 6.64 3.13
N SER A 69 7.59 6.90 2.67
CA SER A 69 7.32 7.15 1.26
C SER A 69 8.12 8.34 0.72
N ARG A 70 8.25 9.42 1.50
CA ARG A 70 9.07 10.58 1.14
C ARG A 70 10.56 10.23 1.04
N HIS A 71 11.08 9.44 1.98
CA HIS A 71 12.48 8.98 1.91
C HIS A 71 12.73 8.10 0.68
N ILE A 72 11.82 7.17 0.38
CA ILE A 72 11.90 6.33 -0.82
C ILE A 72 11.85 7.19 -2.08
N SER A 73 10.94 8.18 -2.12
CA SER A 73 10.83 9.12 -3.24
C SER A 73 12.17 9.83 -3.53
N LEU A 74 12.87 10.27 -2.48
CA LEU A 74 14.20 10.88 -2.61
C LEU A 74 15.24 9.89 -3.14
N ALA A 75 15.26 8.66 -2.61
CA ALA A 75 16.22 7.63 -3.02
C ALA A 75 16.03 7.21 -4.49
N VAL A 76 14.77 7.03 -4.92
CA VAL A 76 14.43 6.71 -6.33
C VAL A 76 14.87 7.84 -7.26
N SER A 77 14.65 9.09 -6.85
CA SER A 77 15.06 10.26 -7.63
C SER A 77 16.58 10.36 -7.81
N ALA A 78 17.37 9.85 -6.86
CA ALA A 78 18.83 9.91 -6.90
C ALA A 78 19.47 8.88 -7.85
N THR A 79 18.71 7.89 -8.31
CA THR A 79 19.20 6.82 -9.20
C THR A 79 18.83 7.06 -10.67
N SER A 80 18.00 8.07 -10.95
CA SER A 80 17.56 8.46 -12.31
C SER A 80 18.42 9.56 -12.88
#